data_AF-A0AAW0QIJ1-F1
#
_entry.id   AF-A0AAW0QIJ1-F1
#
_cell.length_a   1.000
_cell.length_b   1.000
_cell.length_c   1.000
_cell.angle_alpha   90.00
_cell.angle_beta   90.00
_cell.angle_gamma   90.00
#
_symmetry.space_group_name_H-M   'P 1'
#
loop_
_entity.id
_entity.type
_entity.pdbx_description
1 polymer ?
#
loop_
_entity_poly.entity_id
_entity_poly.type
_entity_poly.pdbx_seq_one_letter_code
_entity_poly.pdbx_strand_id
1 'polypeptide(L)'
;MPSSSILSSGAAVALFAQAAIAYTQVNVPVPFMTKNIDPIVFPGSFDKSHLHSFFGADGVTASTNKSAELENSCTNADNPNDLSIYWVPTFLYTKDGGKSYEPVPLSRFSAYYNLGETPAEVPFPQDLKMVAGKAEGTKPADMPAEAKIEWVCEGMKNPPAPDKNGFPSKTCDTHVQTLLYFPQCVNEATLETAYKDRAHGTPNWCPQGMKSMPQLRFSIRYDLRKALPNGWDGVAPFKQACGDNIYCSHGDFINGWTPTAAKNMVATTSDKYHFAAVDGDRGKAGEKQTCKQKDADPSHGTADYAESVKLMGKRSVEAAGWTSRNRFLKI
;
A
#
# COMPACT_ATOMS: atom_id res chain seq x y z
N MET A 1 -59.95 16.25 -47.04
CA MET A 1 -59.75 14.85 -46.64
C MET A 1 -59.40 14.09 -47.91
N PRO A 2 -58.29 13.34 -48.00
CA PRO A 2 -57.66 12.54 -46.95
C PRO A 2 -56.27 13.04 -46.49
N SER A 3 -55.90 12.65 -45.28
CA SER A 3 -54.58 12.84 -44.65
C SER A 3 -53.60 11.77 -45.09
N SER A 4 -52.38 12.18 -45.43
CA SER A 4 -51.22 11.30 -45.49
C SER A 4 -50.52 11.31 -44.13
N SER A 5 -50.63 10.22 -43.38
CA SER A 5 -49.86 10.00 -42.16
C SER A 5 -48.75 8.99 -42.46
N ILE A 6 -47.51 9.47 -42.49
CA ILE A 6 -46.31 8.65 -42.61
C ILE A 6 -46.08 7.97 -41.26
N LEU A 7 -46.15 6.63 -41.24
CA LEU A 7 -45.65 5.80 -40.15
C LEU A 7 -44.13 5.91 -40.10
N SER A 8 -43.60 6.56 -39.06
CA SER A 8 -42.20 6.44 -38.69
C SER A 8 -42.09 5.38 -37.59
N SER A 9 -41.61 4.20 -37.97
CA SER A 9 -41.26 3.12 -37.04
C SER A 9 -40.05 3.57 -36.21
N GLY A 10 -40.27 3.80 -34.91
CA GLY A 10 -39.20 4.06 -33.96
C GLY A 10 -38.34 2.81 -33.77
N ALA A 11 -37.11 2.83 -34.26
CA ALA A 11 -36.08 1.91 -33.83
C ALA A 11 -35.55 2.38 -32.47
N ALA A 12 -35.92 1.68 -31.40
CA ALA A 12 -35.28 1.85 -30.11
C ALA A 12 -33.85 1.28 -30.20
N VAL A 13 -32.88 2.15 -30.46
CA VAL A 13 -31.47 1.83 -30.30
C VAL A 13 -31.20 1.80 -28.79
N ALA A 14 -31.20 0.61 -28.21
CA ALA A 14 -30.59 0.39 -26.91
C ALA A 14 -29.08 0.59 -27.08
N LEU A 15 -28.59 1.77 -26.71
CA LEU A 15 -27.17 2.02 -26.52
C LEU A 15 -26.70 1.12 -25.38
N PHE A 16 -26.12 -0.03 -25.72
CA PHE A 16 -25.23 -0.75 -24.82
C PHE A 16 -24.01 0.15 -24.62
N ALA A 17 -23.92 0.81 -23.46
CA ALA A 17 -22.70 1.47 -23.04
C ALA A 17 -21.60 0.40 -22.99
N GLN A 18 -20.63 0.49 -23.90
CA GLN A 18 -19.42 -0.31 -23.84
C GLN A 18 -18.66 0.11 -22.60
N ALA A 19 -18.73 -0.70 -21.55
CA ALA A 19 -17.98 -0.46 -20.32
C ALA A 19 -16.50 -0.80 -20.58
N ALA A 20 -15.71 0.20 -20.97
CA ALA A 20 -14.26 0.15 -20.78
C ALA A 20 -14.00 0.44 -19.29
N ILE A 21 -13.63 -0.57 -18.50
CA ILE A 21 -13.40 -0.42 -17.05
C ILE A 21 -12.04 -0.95 -16.68
N ALA A 22 -11.42 -0.43 -15.61
CA ALA A 22 -10.32 0.54 -15.59
C ALA A 22 -9.75 0.56 -14.15
N TYR A 23 -8.44 0.57 -13.86
CA TYR A 23 -7.87 0.55 -12.49
C TYR A 23 -8.30 1.74 -11.60
N THR A 24 -8.25 1.58 -10.27
CA THR A 24 -8.41 2.71 -9.34
C THR A 24 -7.14 2.99 -8.52
N GLN A 25 -7.00 4.24 -8.09
CA GLN A 25 -5.85 4.76 -7.35
C GLN A 25 -6.34 5.75 -6.31
N VAL A 26 -5.77 5.65 -5.11
CA VAL A 26 -5.94 6.62 -4.03
C VAL A 26 -4.60 7.28 -3.76
N ASN A 27 -4.58 8.61 -3.65
CA ASN A 27 -3.39 9.37 -3.30
C ASN A 27 -3.48 9.89 -1.89
N VAL A 28 -2.35 9.79 -1.19
CA VAL A 28 -2.12 10.41 0.11
C VAL A 28 -0.89 11.31 -0.01
N PRO A 29 -1.00 12.64 0.15
CA PRO A 29 0.12 13.55 -0.07
C PRO A 29 1.31 13.30 0.87
N VAL A 30 1.03 13.09 2.16
CA VAL A 30 2.04 12.98 3.23
C VAL A 30 1.57 11.99 4.30
N PRO A 31 2.48 11.36 5.07
CA PRO A 31 2.07 10.61 6.24
C PRO A 31 1.44 11.55 7.27
N PHE A 32 0.38 11.12 7.94
CA PHE A 32 -0.24 11.91 9.02
C PHE A 32 0.42 11.64 10.37
N MET A 33 1.06 10.48 10.50
CA MET A 33 1.72 10.03 11.71
C MET A 33 2.99 9.24 11.35
N THR A 34 4.00 9.36 12.18
CA THR A 34 5.18 8.49 12.17
C THR A 34 5.34 7.95 13.58
N LYS A 35 5.35 6.62 13.75
CA LYS A 35 5.23 6.00 15.08
C LYS A 35 5.74 4.57 15.09
N ASN A 36 6.27 4.13 16.23
CA ASN A 36 6.86 2.80 16.40
C ASN A 36 5.84 1.73 16.85
N ILE A 37 4.75 1.62 16.12
CA ILE A 37 3.69 0.63 16.37
C ILE A 37 3.47 -0.21 15.12
N ASP A 38 3.07 -1.46 15.31
CA ASP A 38 2.67 -2.36 14.22
C ASP A 38 1.46 -3.19 14.67
N PRO A 39 0.24 -2.78 14.30
CA PRO A 39 -0.98 -3.45 14.76
C PRO A 39 -1.14 -4.88 14.21
N ILE A 40 -0.39 -5.27 13.18
CA ILE A 40 -0.45 -6.61 12.60
C ILE A 40 0.61 -7.52 13.21
N VAL A 41 1.86 -7.09 13.23
CA VAL A 41 3.01 -7.92 13.62
C VAL A 41 3.25 -7.89 15.12
N PHE A 42 3.03 -6.74 15.77
CA PHE A 42 3.27 -6.53 17.20
C PHE A 42 2.08 -5.83 17.88
N PRO A 43 0.89 -6.43 17.86
CA PRO A 43 -0.32 -5.80 18.39
C PRO A 43 -0.13 -5.38 19.86
N GLY A 44 -0.52 -4.14 20.17
CA GLY A 44 -0.45 -3.52 21.49
C GLY A 44 0.97 -3.18 21.99
N SER A 45 2.00 -3.37 21.17
CA SER A 45 3.39 -3.15 21.59
C SER A 45 3.92 -1.78 21.12
N PHE A 46 4.74 -1.15 21.97
CA PHE A 46 5.37 0.15 21.70
C PHE A 46 6.90 0.10 21.80
N ASP A 47 7.46 -1.09 21.98
CA ASP A 47 8.89 -1.34 22.18
C ASP A 47 9.42 -2.48 21.31
N LYS A 48 8.64 -2.93 20.32
CA LYS A 48 9.02 -4.04 19.42
C LYS A 48 9.09 -3.66 17.96
N SER A 49 8.24 -2.73 17.52
CA SER A 49 8.21 -2.29 16.14
C SER A 49 9.26 -1.21 15.88
N HIS A 50 9.86 -1.23 14.70
CA HIS A 50 10.58 -0.08 14.18
C HIS A 50 9.61 1.07 13.89
N LEU A 51 10.17 2.22 13.52
CA LEU A 51 9.37 3.38 13.15
C LEU A 51 8.68 3.17 11.81
N HIS A 52 7.36 3.39 11.76
CA HIS A 52 6.58 3.34 10.53
C HIS A 52 5.97 4.70 10.22
N SER A 53 5.79 4.99 8.92
CA SER A 53 5.04 6.14 8.43
C SER A 53 3.64 5.70 8.01
N PHE A 54 2.61 6.33 8.58
CA PHE A 54 1.19 5.97 8.43
C PHE A 54 0.44 6.92 7.49
N PHE A 55 -0.43 6.35 6.67
CA PHE A 55 -1.25 7.01 5.65
C PHE A 55 -2.70 6.51 5.72
N GLY A 56 -3.67 7.37 5.40
CA GLY A 56 -5.09 7.02 5.41
C GLY A 56 -5.77 7.35 6.73
N ALA A 57 -6.50 6.38 7.29
CA ALA A 57 -7.32 6.57 8.48
C ALA A 57 -6.50 6.87 9.76
N ASP A 58 -6.91 7.89 10.48
CA ASP A 58 -6.24 8.39 11.68
C ASP A 58 -6.66 7.72 12.99
N GLY A 59 -7.69 6.86 12.96
CA GLY A 59 -8.14 6.06 14.10
C GLY A 59 -7.26 4.86 14.43
N VAL A 60 -6.15 4.66 13.73
CA VAL A 60 -5.22 3.56 14.00
C VAL A 60 -4.55 3.72 15.37
N THR A 61 -4.46 2.61 16.10
CA THR A 61 -3.71 2.47 17.35
C THR A 61 -2.86 1.21 17.28
N ALA A 62 -1.97 0.99 18.25
CA ALA A 62 -1.14 -0.23 18.30
C ALA A 62 -1.96 -1.54 18.32
N SER A 63 -3.26 -1.49 18.65
CA SER A 63 -4.13 -2.67 18.78
C SER A 63 -5.22 -2.76 17.71
N THR A 64 -5.26 -1.83 16.75
CA THR A 64 -6.29 -1.83 15.70
C THR A 64 -6.27 -3.13 14.90
N ASN A 65 -7.42 -3.77 14.79
CA ASN A 65 -7.53 -5.12 14.25
C ASN A 65 -8.69 -5.29 13.24
N LYS A 66 -9.70 -4.43 13.31
CA LYS A 66 -10.96 -4.54 12.57
C LYS A 66 -11.22 -3.31 11.72
N SER A 67 -11.88 -3.49 10.58
CA SER A 67 -12.28 -2.38 9.71
C SER A 67 -13.20 -1.40 10.43
N ALA A 68 -14.08 -1.93 11.29
CA ALA A 68 -15.03 -1.14 12.08
C ALA A 68 -14.37 -0.11 13.01
N GLU A 69 -13.14 -0.36 13.46
CA GLU A 69 -12.39 0.59 14.30
C GLU A 69 -11.96 1.83 13.53
N LEU A 70 -11.90 1.75 12.19
CA LEU A 70 -11.48 2.84 11.30
C LEU A 70 -12.67 3.65 10.76
N GLU A 71 -13.91 3.15 10.85
CA GLU A 71 -15.11 3.74 10.23
C GLU A 71 -15.39 5.21 10.60
N ASN A 72 -15.00 5.60 11.82
CA ASN A 72 -15.19 6.95 12.34
C ASN A 72 -13.94 7.83 12.26
N SER A 73 -12.91 7.37 11.54
CA SER A 73 -11.65 8.10 11.39
C SER A 73 -11.78 9.27 10.40
N CYS A 74 -10.88 10.23 10.55
CA CYS A 74 -10.46 11.06 9.44
C CYS A 74 -9.52 10.28 8.52
N THR A 75 -9.56 10.56 7.22
CA THR A 75 -8.57 10.05 6.27
C THR A 75 -7.91 11.21 5.51
N ASN A 76 -6.63 11.09 5.19
CA ASN A 76 -5.95 11.96 4.22
C ASN A 76 -5.82 11.32 2.83
N ALA A 77 -6.49 10.19 2.61
CA ALA A 77 -6.78 9.74 1.26
C ALA A 77 -7.60 10.79 0.51
N ASP A 78 -7.33 10.92 -0.79
CA ASP A 78 -8.15 11.71 -1.71
C ASP A 78 -9.51 11.06 -2.03
N ASN A 79 -9.81 9.88 -1.48
CA ASN A 79 -11.12 9.25 -1.58
C ASN A 79 -11.79 9.16 -0.20
N PRO A 80 -12.96 9.80 0.00
CA PRO A 80 -13.66 9.80 1.29
C PRO A 80 -14.18 8.43 1.73
N ASN A 81 -14.24 7.46 0.80
CA ASN A 81 -14.66 6.09 1.06
C ASN A 81 -13.50 5.16 1.46
N ASP A 82 -12.26 5.63 1.40
CA ASP A 82 -11.08 4.88 1.80
C ASP A 82 -10.64 5.29 3.21
N LEU A 83 -11.17 4.56 4.20
CA LEU A 83 -10.73 4.65 5.59
C LEU A 83 -9.73 3.54 5.91
N SER A 84 -9.08 2.96 4.91
CA SER A 84 -8.01 2.01 5.14
C SER A 84 -6.83 2.72 5.80
N ILE A 85 -6.04 1.96 6.53
CA ILE A 85 -4.75 2.42 7.05
C ILE A 85 -3.63 1.67 6.36
N TYR A 86 -2.65 2.43 5.89
CA TYR A 86 -1.47 1.95 5.18
C TYR A 86 -0.23 2.39 5.95
N TRP A 87 0.76 1.52 6.09
CA TRP A 87 2.04 1.93 6.65
C TRP A 87 3.21 1.18 6.03
N VAL A 88 4.39 1.81 6.11
CA VAL A 88 5.68 1.27 5.65
C VAL A 88 6.76 1.69 6.64
N PRO A 89 7.91 1.00 6.72
CA PRO A 89 9.06 1.48 7.45
C PRO A 89 9.39 2.92 7.08
N THR A 90 9.58 3.78 8.07
CA THR A 90 9.95 5.16 7.80
C THR A 90 11.25 5.19 7.03
N PHE A 91 11.25 5.86 5.87
CA PHE A 91 12.45 6.09 5.10
C PHE A 91 13.20 7.28 5.69
N LEU A 92 14.48 7.08 5.97
CA LEU A 92 15.30 7.95 6.80
C LEU A 92 16.54 8.37 6.04
N TYR A 93 16.98 9.61 6.18
CA TYR A 93 18.23 10.10 5.62
C TYR A 93 19.10 10.74 6.67
N THR A 94 20.40 10.85 6.38
CA THR A 94 21.39 11.49 7.25
C THR A 94 22.15 12.58 6.51
N LYS A 95 22.48 13.67 7.23
CA LYS A 95 23.35 14.76 6.76
C LYS A 95 24.73 14.73 7.41
N ASP A 96 24.93 13.90 8.44
CA ASP A 96 26.10 13.93 9.33
C ASP A 96 26.88 12.61 9.33
N GLY A 97 26.75 11.83 8.26
CA GLY A 97 27.45 10.56 8.10
C GLY A 97 26.89 9.45 8.99
N GLY A 98 25.59 9.52 9.32
CA GLY A 98 24.86 8.48 10.04
C GLY A 98 24.84 8.62 11.56
N LYS A 99 25.20 9.80 12.10
CA LYS A 99 25.09 10.07 13.55
C LYS A 99 23.64 10.38 13.94
N SER A 100 22.90 11.02 13.05
CA SER A 100 21.46 11.27 13.19
C SER A 100 20.72 10.95 11.89
N TYR A 101 19.43 10.65 12.05
CA TYR A 101 18.54 10.32 10.95
C TYR A 101 17.21 11.08 11.10
N GLU A 102 16.72 11.59 9.98
CA GLU A 102 15.42 12.27 9.89
C GLU A 102 14.54 11.58 8.84
N PRO A 103 13.21 11.60 8.96
CA PRO A 103 12.32 11.11 7.91
C PRO A 103 12.54 11.86 6.60
N VAL A 104 12.62 11.12 5.49
CA VAL A 104 12.72 11.69 4.16
C VAL A 104 11.38 12.35 3.79
N PRO A 105 11.39 13.60 3.28
CA PRO A 105 10.18 14.24 2.78
C PRO A 105 9.49 13.40 1.71
N LEU A 106 8.19 13.17 1.88
CA LEU A 106 7.37 12.50 0.88
C LEU A 106 6.90 13.50 -0.18
N SER A 107 6.93 13.07 -1.44
CA SER A 107 6.25 13.75 -2.54
C SER A 107 4.82 13.25 -2.69
N ARG A 108 4.63 11.91 -2.68
CA ARG A 108 3.32 11.28 -2.74
C ARG A 108 3.38 9.81 -2.35
N PHE A 109 2.37 9.36 -1.59
CA PHE A 109 2.00 7.95 -1.48
C PHE A 109 0.79 7.68 -2.37
N SER A 110 0.80 6.58 -3.11
CA SER A 110 -0.32 6.15 -3.93
C SER A 110 -0.60 4.67 -3.70
N ALA A 111 -1.82 4.35 -3.27
CA ALA A 111 -2.36 3.00 -3.22
C ALA A 111 -3.11 2.72 -4.52
N TYR A 112 -2.62 1.77 -5.31
CA TYR A 112 -3.28 1.32 -6.53
C TYR A 112 -4.03 0.02 -6.25
N TYR A 113 -5.25 -0.08 -6.76
CA TYR A 113 -6.05 -1.30 -6.73
C TYR A 113 -6.23 -1.77 -8.17
N ASN A 114 -5.34 -2.69 -8.55
CA ASN A 114 -5.16 -3.11 -9.93
C ASN A 114 -5.88 -4.44 -10.22
N LEU A 115 -6.06 -4.74 -11.50
CA LEU A 115 -6.47 -6.06 -11.98
C LEU A 115 -5.47 -7.17 -11.60
N GLY A 116 -4.18 -6.87 -11.52
CA GLY A 116 -3.15 -7.91 -11.43
C GLY A 116 -3.14 -8.77 -12.70
N GLU A 117 -3.19 -10.10 -12.54
CA GLU A 117 -3.17 -11.07 -13.64
C GLU A 117 -4.56 -11.38 -14.22
N THR A 118 -5.59 -11.41 -13.39
CA THR A 118 -7.00 -11.74 -13.75
C THR A 118 -7.95 -10.82 -12.97
N PRO A 119 -9.14 -10.47 -13.52
CA PRO A 119 -10.11 -9.62 -12.82
C PRO A 119 -10.42 -10.06 -11.39
N ALA A 120 -10.81 -9.10 -10.54
CA ALA A 120 -11.29 -9.42 -9.21
C ALA A 120 -12.66 -10.14 -9.32
N GLU A 121 -12.80 -11.20 -8.54
CA GLU A 121 -14.05 -11.95 -8.37
C GLU A 121 -14.84 -11.43 -7.18
N VAL A 122 -14.14 -10.91 -6.17
CA VAL A 122 -14.72 -10.46 -4.89
C VAL A 122 -14.20 -9.07 -4.51
N PRO A 123 -14.99 -8.29 -3.76
CA PRO A 123 -14.53 -7.03 -3.15
C PRO A 123 -13.34 -7.25 -2.21
N PHE A 124 -12.63 -6.17 -1.89
CA PHE A 124 -11.70 -6.18 -0.76
C PHE A 124 -12.47 -6.51 0.53
N PRO A 125 -12.23 -7.66 1.19
CA PRO A 125 -13.05 -8.09 2.33
C PRO A 125 -12.86 -7.18 3.54
N GLN A 126 -13.93 -6.95 4.30
CA GLN A 126 -13.82 -6.32 5.62
C GLN A 126 -12.93 -7.17 6.53
N ASP A 127 -12.27 -6.52 7.49
CA ASP A 127 -11.27 -7.08 8.41
C ASP A 127 -10.01 -7.67 7.75
N LEU A 128 -9.87 -7.56 6.42
CA LEU A 128 -8.67 -8.01 5.75
C LEU A 128 -7.46 -7.17 6.18
N LYS A 129 -6.42 -7.88 6.60
CA LYS A 129 -5.11 -7.33 6.95
C LYS A 129 -4.05 -8.02 6.12
N MET A 130 -3.04 -7.28 5.67
CA MET A 130 -1.97 -7.84 4.88
C MET A 130 -0.64 -7.20 5.21
N VAL A 131 0.40 -8.01 5.14
CA VAL A 131 1.81 -7.59 5.08
C VAL A 131 2.38 -8.11 3.77
N ALA A 132 3.07 -7.25 3.05
CA ALA A 132 3.85 -7.63 1.87
C ALA A 132 5.30 -7.21 2.06
N GLY A 133 6.23 -8.07 1.67
CA GLY A 133 7.65 -7.93 2.02
C GLY A 133 8.02 -8.66 3.31
N LYS A 134 9.16 -8.28 3.92
CA LYS A 134 9.69 -8.93 5.11
C LYS A 134 10.64 -7.99 5.87
N ALA A 135 10.39 -7.77 7.16
CA ALA A 135 11.15 -6.83 7.97
C ALA A 135 12.57 -7.34 8.31
N GLU A 136 12.79 -8.64 8.45
CA GLU A 136 14.09 -9.21 8.85
C GLU A 136 14.98 -9.56 7.65
N GLY A 137 14.58 -9.22 6.42
CA GLY A 137 15.36 -9.55 5.24
C GLY A 137 16.64 -8.72 5.14
N THR A 138 17.70 -9.36 4.66
CA THR A 138 19.04 -8.75 4.55
C THR A 138 19.66 -8.92 3.17
N LYS A 139 19.04 -9.73 2.31
CA LYS A 139 19.49 -10.08 0.96
C LYS A 139 18.27 -10.40 0.08
N PRO A 140 18.43 -10.40 -1.26
CA PRO A 140 17.32 -10.64 -2.18
C PRO A 140 16.53 -11.92 -1.91
N ALA A 141 17.23 -13.01 -1.56
CA ALA A 141 16.63 -14.33 -1.33
C ALA A 141 15.73 -14.41 -0.08
N ASP A 142 15.79 -13.40 0.81
CA ASP A 142 14.90 -13.35 1.97
C ASP A 142 13.52 -12.77 1.63
N MET A 143 13.41 -12.07 0.50
CA MET A 143 12.19 -11.35 0.10
C MET A 143 11.24 -12.21 -0.71
N PRO A 144 9.92 -12.10 -0.49
CA PRO A 144 8.94 -12.67 -1.39
C PRO A 144 9.09 -12.05 -2.79
N ALA A 145 9.43 -12.86 -3.79
CA ALA A 145 9.66 -12.38 -5.14
C ALA A 145 8.38 -11.74 -5.74
N GLU A 146 7.22 -12.26 -5.35
CA GLU A 146 5.90 -11.80 -5.80
C GLU A 146 5.53 -10.42 -5.26
N ALA A 147 6.16 -9.98 -4.15
CA ALA A 147 6.02 -8.64 -3.64
C ALA A 147 6.67 -7.58 -4.55
N LYS A 148 7.54 -8.00 -5.49
CA LYS A 148 8.17 -7.18 -6.54
C LYS A 148 8.65 -5.83 -6.01
N ILE A 149 9.40 -5.89 -4.92
CA ILE A 149 9.85 -4.69 -4.22
C ILE A 149 10.97 -4.07 -5.04
N GLU A 150 10.80 -2.79 -5.36
CA GLU A 150 11.75 -2.03 -6.16
C GLU A 150 12.07 -0.71 -5.48
N TRP A 151 13.31 -0.24 -5.68
CA TRP A 151 13.77 1.10 -5.32
C TRP A 151 14.50 1.69 -6.52
N VAL A 152 13.88 2.66 -7.18
CA VAL A 152 14.32 3.18 -8.47
C VAL A 152 14.28 4.70 -8.50
N CYS A 153 14.99 5.30 -9.45
CA CYS A 153 14.81 6.71 -9.76
C CYS A 153 13.66 6.90 -10.74
N GLU A 154 12.66 7.70 -10.37
CA GLU A 154 11.50 7.97 -11.22
C GLU A 154 11.90 8.69 -12.52
N GLY A 155 11.41 8.19 -13.65
CA GLY A 155 11.48 8.88 -14.95
C GLY A 155 12.87 8.92 -15.60
N MET A 156 13.87 8.26 -15.02
CA MET A 156 15.22 8.24 -15.58
C MET A 156 15.35 7.15 -16.66
N LYS A 157 15.79 7.55 -17.86
CA LYS A 157 16.06 6.63 -18.98
C LYS A 157 17.22 5.68 -18.66
N ASN A 158 18.25 6.19 -17.99
CA ASN A 158 19.44 5.46 -17.56
C ASN A 158 19.60 5.65 -16.05
N PRO A 159 18.83 4.92 -15.21
CA PRO A 159 18.94 5.04 -13.77
C PRO A 159 20.34 4.57 -13.31
N PRO A 160 20.86 5.14 -12.21
CA PRO A 160 22.11 4.66 -11.62
C PRO A 160 21.96 3.21 -11.16
N ALA A 161 23.08 2.47 -11.16
CA ALA A 161 23.12 1.15 -10.56
C ALA A 161 22.76 1.22 -9.07
N PRO A 162 22.23 0.14 -8.47
CA PRO A 162 22.08 0.07 -7.03
C PRO A 162 23.45 0.06 -6.36
N ASP A 163 23.54 0.69 -5.19
CA ASP A 163 24.68 0.57 -4.29
C ASP A 163 24.68 -0.80 -3.57
N LYS A 164 25.62 -0.99 -2.64
CA LYS A 164 25.74 -2.25 -1.87
C LYS A 164 24.50 -2.59 -1.02
N ASN A 165 23.64 -1.62 -0.72
CA ASN A 165 22.43 -1.75 0.08
C ASN A 165 21.17 -1.88 -0.78
N GLY A 166 21.32 -1.81 -2.11
CA GLY A 166 20.24 -1.93 -3.09
C GLY A 166 19.57 -0.61 -3.47
N PHE A 167 20.02 0.52 -2.93
CA PHE A 167 19.47 1.84 -3.21
C PHE A 167 20.13 2.48 -4.44
N PRO A 168 19.49 3.43 -5.16
CA PRO A 168 20.13 4.17 -6.23
C PRO A 168 21.46 4.80 -5.79
N SER A 169 22.57 4.46 -6.46
CA SER A 169 23.91 4.90 -6.06
C SER A 169 24.22 6.37 -6.37
N LYS A 170 23.28 7.09 -6.97
CA LYS A 170 23.43 8.50 -7.33
C LYS A 170 22.09 9.20 -7.24
N THR A 171 22.14 10.52 -7.04
CA THR A 171 20.95 11.38 -7.02
C THR A 171 20.04 11.15 -8.21
N CYS A 172 18.77 10.90 -7.92
CA CYS A 172 17.72 10.85 -8.92
C CYS A 172 17.35 12.26 -9.40
N ASP A 173 17.08 12.41 -10.69
CA ASP A 173 16.65 13.69 -11.28
C ASP A 173 15.35 14.21 -10.66
N THR A 174 14.47 13.29 -10.26
CA THR A 174 13.16 13.58 -9.67
C THR A 174 13.03 13.01 -8.26
N HIS A 175 12.45 11.83 -8.11
CA HIS A 175 12.18 11.19 -6.83
C HIS A 175 12.86 9.82 -6.78
N VAL A 176 13.25 9.40 -5.58
CA VAL A 176 13.40 7.96 -5.32
C VAL A 176 11.99 7.40 -5.17
N GLN A 177 11.69 6.37 -5.95
CA GLN A 177 10.41 5.70 -5.94
C GLN A 177 10.58 4.28 -5.42
N THR A 178 9.68 3.87 -4.52
CA THR A 178 9.52 2.46 -4.19
C THR A 178 8.17 1.93 -4.64
N LEU A 179 8.17 0.69 -5.10
CA LEU A 179 6.99 -0.09 -5.47
C LEU A 179 6.96 -1.36 -4.64
N LEU A 180 5.75 -1.77 -4.24
CA LEU A 180 5.54 -3.03 -3.52
C LEU A 180 4.12 -3.53 -3.78
N TYR A 181 4.00 -4.83 -4.04
CA TYR A 181 2.76 -5.50 -4.41
C TYR A 181 2.27 -6.42 -3.30
N PHE A 182 0.98 -6.30 -2.97
CA PHE A 182 0.33 -7.17 -2.02
C PHE A 182 -0.21 -8.45 -2.68
N PRO A 183 -0.47 -9.49 -1.88
CA PRO A 183 -1.28 -10.64 -2.30
C PRO A 183 -2.62 -10.21 -2.90
N GLN A 184 -3.12 -11.00 -3.85
CA GLN A 184 -4.35 -10.72 -4.61
C GLN A 184 -5.29 -11.92 -4.71
N CYS A 185 -5.01 -12.98 -3.94
CA CYS A 185 -5.94 -14.06 -3.66
C CYS A 185 -6.35 -14.02 -2.20
N VAL A 186 -7.62 -14.32 -1.91
CA VAL A 186 -8.17 -14.34 -0.55
C VAL A 186 -9.09 -15.54 -0.33
N ASN A 187 -9.03 -16.12 0.86
CA ASN A 187 -10.05 -17.02 1.36
C ASN A 187 -11.08 -16.19 2.13
N GLU A 188 -12.31 -16.06 1.62
CA GLU A 188 -13.33 -15.19 2.23
C GLU A 188 -13.76 -15.64 3.63
N ALA A 189 -13.53 -16.91 4.01
CA ALA A 189 -13.88 -17.42 5.32
C ALA A 189 -12.78 -17.19 6.37
N THR A 190 -11.50 -17.30 5.98
CA THR A 190 -10.35 -17.19 6.91
C THR A 190 -9.59 -15.87 6.80
N LEU A 191 -9.79 -15.12 5.72
CA LEU A 191 -9.02 -13.94 5.32
C LEU A 191 -7.52 -14.22 5.08
N GLU A 192 -7.13 -15.49 4.98
CA GLU A 192 -5.80 -15.85 4.50
C GLU A 192 -5.61 -15.35 3.07
N THR A 193 -4.40 -14.88 2.74
CA THR A 193 -4.07 -14.38 1.42
C THR A 193 -2.91 -15.10 0.78
N ALA A 194 -2.87 -15.05 -0.55
CA ALA A 194 -1.80 -15.62 -1.36
C ALA A 194 -1.56 -14.78 -2.61
N TYR A 195 -0.37 -14.92 -3.18
CA TYR A 195 -0.07 -14.38 -4.50
C TYR A 195 -0.60 -15.30 -5.60
N LYS A 196 -0.99 -14.73 -6.74
CA LYS A 196 -1.36 -15.53 -7.91
C LYS A 196 -0.14 -16.23 -8.49
N ASP A 197 -0.35 -17.46 -8.91
CA ASP A 197 0.61 -18.27 -9.66
C ASP A 197 -0.14 -19.22 -10.60
N ARG A 198 0.32 -19.32 -11.84
CA ARG A 198 -0.19 -20.30 -12.81
C ARG A 198 0.00 -21.74 -12.31
N ALA A 199 1.02 -21.99 -11.48
CA ALA A 199 1.30 -23.28 -10.87
C ALA A 199 0.16 -23.79 -9.97
N HIS A 200 -0.73 -22.91 -9.49
CA HIS A 200 -1.92 -23.33 -8.73
C HIS A 200 -2.93 -24.12 -9.58
N GLY A 201 -2.88 -24.02 -10.90
CA GLY A 201 -3.72 -24.81 -11.82
C GLY A 201 -5.21 -24.44 -11.82
N THR A 202 -5.61 -23.36 -11.14
CA THR A 202 -6.98 -22.84 -11.13
C THR A 202 -7.19 -21.79 -12.23
N PRO A 203 -8.43 -21.55 -12.72
CA PRO A 203 -8.68 -20.53 -13.74
C PRO A 203 -8.31 -19.10 -13.32
N ASN A 204 -8.43 -18.78 -12.03
CA ASN A 204 -8.14 -17.45 -11.47
C ASN A 204 -6.67 -17.31 -10.99
N TRP A 205 -5.87 -18.37 -11.10
CA TRP A 205 -4.48 -18.50 -10.63
C TRP A 205 -4.33 -18.30 -9.13
N CYS A 206 -5.40 -18.50 -8.36
CA CYS A 206 -5.35 -18.55 -6.91
C CYS A 206 -5.24 -19.99 -6.41
N PRO A 207 -4.74 -20.23 -5.19
CA PRO A 207 -4.84 -21.55 -4.57
C PRO A 207 -6.28 -22.07 -4.56
N GLN A 208 -6.44 -23.40 -4.59
CA GLN A 208 -7.77 -24.03 -4.62
C GLN A 208 -8.65 -23.52 -3.47
N GLY A 209 -9.86 -23.06 -3.81
CA GLY A 209 -10.83 -22.53 -2.83
C GLY A 209 -10.68 -21.04 -2.52
N MET A 210 -9.65 -20.36 -3.05
CA MET A 210 -9.47 -18.91 -2.89
C MET A 210 -10.04 -18.13 -4.10
N LYS A 211 -10.38 -16.87 -3.86
CA LYS A 211 -10.91 -15.93 -4.85
C LYS A 211 -9.90 -14.84 -5.17
N SER A 212 -9.97 -14.35 -6.40
CA SER A 212 -9.25 -13.16 -6.87
C SER A 212 -9.89 -11.90 -6.28
N MET A 213 -9.09 -11.01 -5.72
CA MET A 213 -9.50 -9.67 -5.26
C MET A 213 -8.64 -8.60 -5.96
N PRO A 214 -9.00 -7.30 -5.92
CA PRO A 214 -8.14 -6.25 -6.47
C PRO A 214 -6.74 -6.33 -5.88
N GLN A 215 -5.70 -6.19 -6.70
CA GLN A 215 -4.32 -6.22 -6.20
C GLN A 215 -3.90 -4.85 -5.71
N LEU A 216 -3.73 -4.72 -4.40
CA LEU A 216 -3.13 -3.54 -3.79
C LEU A 216 -1.65 -3.43 -4.17
N ARG A 217 -1.22 -2.23 -4.57
CA ARG A 217 0.18 -1.88 -4.79
C ARG A 217 0.48 -0.52 -4.19
N PHE A 218 1.54 -0.43 -3.40
CA PHE A 218 2.09 0.84 -2.97
C PHE A 218 3.03 1.40 -4.05
N SER A 219 2.90 2.70 -4.30
CA SER A 219 3.84 3.48 -5.09
C SER A 219 4.16 4.75 -4.33
N ILE A 220 5.38 4.84 -3.79
CA ILE A 220 5.77 5.91 -2.88
C ILE A 220 6.92 6.67 -3.50
N ARG A 221 6.80 8.00 -3.53
CA ARG A 221 7.83 8.90 -4.07
C ARG A 221 8.38 9.76 -2.94
N TYR A 222 9.69 9.72 -2.79
CA TYR A 222 10.43 10.48 -1.80
C TYR A 222 11.21 11.62 -2.48
N ASP A 223 11.14 12.82 -1.91
CA ASP A 223 11.83 14.00 -2.41
C ASP A 223 13.14 14.24 -1.65
N LEU A 224 14.15 13.46 -2.02
CA LEU A 224 15.49 13.56 -1.43
C LEU A 224 16.24 14.84 -1.86
N ARG A 225 15.84 15.52 -2.94
CA ARG A 225 16.50 16.76 -3.37
C ARG A 225 16.31 17.89 -2.35
N LYS A 226 15.14 17.90 -1.68
CA LYS A 226 14.88 18.83 -0.58
C LYS A 226 15.71 18.50 0.67
N ALA A 227 15.90 17.21 0.94
CA ALA A 227 16.62 16.71 2.10
C ALA A 227 18.16 16.80 1.94
N LEU A 228 18.64 16.55 0.72
CA LEU A 228 20.03 16.46 0.30
C LEU A 228 20.24 17.35 -0.95
N PRO A 229 20.29 18.68 -0.78
CA PRO A 229 20.35 19.62 -1.91
C PRO A 229 21.63 19.51 -2.75
N ASN A 230 22.72 18.98 -2.17
CA ASN A 230 23.97 18.72 -2.87
C ASN A 230 24.01 17.33 -3.54
N GLY A 231 22.93 16.56 -3.41
CA GLY A 231 22.85 15.19 -3.90
C GLY A 231 23.78 14.21 -3.16
N TRP A 232 24.02 13.07 -3.80
CA TRP A 232 24.91 11.99 -3.39
C TRP A 232 25.46 11.28 -4.63
N ASP A 233 26.67 10.74 -4.50
CA ASP A 233 27.32 9.88 -5.47
C ASP A 233 28.09 8.79 -4.69
N GLY A 234 27.72 7.53 -4.87
CA GLY A 234 28.21 6.39 -4.10
C GLY A 234 27.15 5.78 -3.17
N VAL A 235 27.56 5.39 -1.97
CA VAL A 235 26.65 4.76 -0.98
C VAL A 235 25.56 5.76 -0.60
N ALA A 236 24.31 5.32 -0.68
CA ALA A 236 23.18 6.16 -0.40
C ALA A 236 23.17 6.63 1.07
N PRO A 237 23.02 7.93 1.36
CA PRO A 237 22.99 8.47 2.73
C PRO A 237 21.60 8.33 3.37
N PHE A 238 20.95 7.21 3.13
CA PHE A 238 19.60 6.93 3.60
C PHE A 238 19.36 5.44 3.79
N LYS A 239 18.33 5.13 4.56
CA LYS A 239 17.97 3.77 4.98
C LYS A 239 16.49 3.67 5.34
N GLN A 240 16.04 2.48 5.68
CA GLN A 240 14.72 2.25 6.24
C GLN A 240 14.81 2.09 7.76
N ALA A 241 13.72 2.39 8.47
CA ALA A 241 13.67 2.15 9.90
C ALA A 241 13.86 0.68 10.28
N CYS A 242 13.47 -0.25 9.39
CA CYS A 242 13.66 -1.69 9.55
C CYS A 242 15.11 -2.16 9.32
N GLY A 243 15.99 -1.32 8.77
CA GLY A 243 17.35 -1.73 8.44
C GLY A 243 18.04 -0.87 7.37
N ASP A 244 19.34 -1.13 7.19
CA ASP A 244 20.21 -0.30 6.36
C ASP A 244 20.16 -0.66 4.85
N ASN A 245 19.25 -1.54 4.43
CA ASN A 245 19.14 -2.05 3.05
C ASN A 245 17.68 -2.14 2.57
N ILE A 246 17.48 -2.36 1.28
CA ILE A 246 16.14 -2.48 0.68
C ILE A 246 15.42 -3.79 1.06
N TYR A 247 16.15 -4.81 1.49
CA TYR A 247 15.60 -6.15 1.77
C TYR A 247 14.90 -6.24 3.12
N CYS A 248 14.73 -5.14 3.87
CA CYS A 248 13.78 -5.10 4.97
C CYS A 248 12.44 -4.47 4.58
N SER A 249 12.30 -3.99 3.33
CA SER A 249 11.11 -3.30 2.87
C SER A 249 9.86 -4.14 3.05
N HIS A 250 8.83 -3.50 3.59
CA HIS A 250 7.50 -4.06 3.66
C HIS A 250 6.46 -2.94 3.61
N GLY A 251 5.24 -3.34 3.30
CA GLY A 251 4.08 -2.52 3.46
C GLY A 251 3.00 -3.31 4.17
N ASP A 252 2.23 -2.59 4.96
CA ASP A 252 1.19 -3.12 5.79
C ASP A 252 -0.12 -2.39 5.53
N PHE A 253 -1.21 -3.12 5.72
CA PHE A 253 -2.52 -2.66 5.35
C PHE A 253 -3.59 -3.27 6.23
N ILE A 254 -4.52 -2.45 6.70
CA ILE A 254 -5.83 -2.89 7.22
C ILE A 254 -6.90 -2.22 6.37
N ASN A 255 -7.82 -3.04 5.84
CA ASN A 255 -8.91 -2.54 5.03
C ASN A 255 -9.83 -1.62 5.84
N GLY A 256 -10.20 -0.49 5.26
CA GLY A 256 -11.25 0.39 5.75
C GLY A 256 -12.07 0.99 4.61
N TRP A 257 -12.05 0.39 3.42
CA TRP A 257 -13.00 0.76 2.38
C TRP A 257 -14.43 0.54 2.84
N THR A 258 -15.31 1.49 2.56
CA THR A 258 -16.75 1.27 2.79
C THR A 258 -17.22 0.07 1.98
N PRO A 259 -18.15 -0.75 2.48
CA PRO A 259 -18.61 -1.94 1.75
C PRO A 259 -19.14 -1.64 0.34
N THR A 260 -19.81 -0.50 0.16
CA THR A 260 -20.30 -0.04 -1.14
C THR A 260 -19.16 0.30 -2.09
N ALA A 261 -18.16 1.07 -1.62
CA ALA A 261 -17.00 1.42 -2.44
C ALA A 261 -16.15 0.19 -2.78
N ALA A 262 -15.94 -0.73 -1.84
CA ALA A 262 -15.22 -1.99 -2.10
C ALA A 262 -15.90 -2.83 -3.18
N LYS A 263 -17.24 -2.89 -3.20
CA LYS A 263 -18.01 -3.53 -4.28
C LYS A 263 -17.83 -2.81 -5.62
N ASN A 264 -17.93 -1.49 -5.63
CA ASN A 264 -17.75 -0.68 -6.84
C ASN A 264 -16.32 -0.82 -7.40
N MET A 265 -15.32 -0.99 -6.53
CA MET A 265 -13.93 -1.24 -6.91
C MET A 265 -13.76 -2.51 -7.74
N VAL A 266 -14.56 -3.56 -7.54
CA VAL A 266 -14.44 -4.80 -8.35
C VAL A 266 -14.60 -4.50 -9.83
N ALA A 267 -15.55 -3.63 -10.20
CA ALA A 267 -15.77 -3.22 -11.58
C ALA A 267 -14.52 -2.55 -12.19
N THR A 268 -13.69 -1.89 -11.37
CA THR A 268 -12.44 -1.23 -11.78
C THR A 268 -11.30 -2.22 -12.12
N THR A 269 -11.58 -3.52 -12.15
CA THR A 269 -10.55 -4.54 -12.38
C THR A 269 -10.72 -5.31 -13.69
N SER A 270 -11.28 -4.71 -14.74
CA SER A 270 -11.39 -5.35 -16.07
C SER A 270 -10.42 -4.85 -17.15
N ASP A 271 -9.68 -3.76 -16.90
CA ASP A 271 -8.70 -3.14 -17.81
C ASP A 271 -7.60 -2.46 -16.97
N LYS A 272 -6.37 -2.56 -17.45
CA LYS A 272 -5.17 -2.07 -16.77
C LYS A 272 -4.81 -0.62 -17.14
N TYR A 273 -5.39 -0.06 -18.19
CA TYR A 273 -4.88 1.19 -18.80
C TYR A 273 -5.77 2.41 -18.59
N HIS A 274 -7.01 2.22 -18.18
CA HIS A 274 -7.95 3.30 -17.94
C HIS A 274 -8.09 3.50 -16.43
N PHE A 275 -8.27 4.74 -15.97
CA PHE A 275 -8.59 5.04 -14.57
C PHE A 275 -10.10 5.05 -14.36
N ALA A 276 -10.57 4.50 -13.23
CA ALA A 276 -11.93 4.67 -12.73
C ALA A 276 -11.93 5.18 -11.29
N ALA A 277 -12.74 6.20 -11.06
CA ALA A 277 -13.10 6.66 -9.73
C ALA A 277 -13.96 5.60 -9.02
N VAL A 278 -13.75 5.44 -7.71
CA VAL A 278 -14.58 4.58 -6.86
C VAL A 278 -15.35 5.48 -5.90
N ASP A 279 -16.63 5.65 -6.19
CA ASP A 279 -17.57 6.36 -5.33
C ASP A 279 -18.24 5.40 -4.33
N GLY A 280 -18.84 5.94 -3.29
CA GLY A 280 -19.54 5.16 -2.28
C GLY A 280 -20.33 6.03 -1.32
N ASP A 281 -20.69 5.46 -0.17
CA ASP A 281 -21.62 6.06 0.79
C ASP A 281 -21.14 7.38 1.40
N ARG A 282 -19.82 7.66 1.34
CA ARG A 282 -19.19 8.86 1.91
C ARG A 282 -18.91 9.96 0.88
N GLY A 283 -19.41 9.80 -0.35
CA GLY A 283 -19.24 10.78 -1.43
C GLY A 283 -18.41 10.26 -2.60
N LYS A 284 -17.98 11.19 -3.47
CA LYS A 284 -17.22 10.86 -4.68
C LYS A 284 -15.71 10.86 -4.44
N ALA A 285 -14.99 10.06 -5.22
CA ALA A 285 -13.53 10.14 -5.24
C ALA A 285 -13.05 11.56 -5.60
N GLY A 286 -12.05 12.07 -4.88
CA GLY A 286 -11.53 13.44 -5.03
C GLY A 286 -12.24 14.50 -4.19
N GLU A 287 -13.35 14.16 -3.51
CA GLU A 287 -14.01 15.09 -2.59
C GLU A 287 -13.12 15.37 -1.37
N LYS A 288 -12.94 16.66 -1.05
CA LYS A 288 -12.10 17.08 0.07
C LYS A 288 -12.74 16.68 1.40
N GLN A 289 -12.01 15.87 2.16
CA GLN A 289 -12.30 15.62 3.56
C GLN A 289 -12.17 16.93 4.36
N THR A 290 -13.14 17.20 5.24
CA THR A 290 -13.19 18.44 6.05
C THR A 290 -12.60 18.28 7.45
N CYS A 291 -12.26 17.06 7.84
CA CYS A 291 -11.81 16.77 9.19
C CYS A 291 -10.28 16.78 9.29
N LYS A 292 -9.77 17.03 10.51
CA LYS A 292 -8.34 17.20 10.76
C LYS A 292 -7.77 15.93 11.39
N GLN A 293 -6.78 15.33 10.74
CA GLN A 293 -6.12 14.14 11.24
C GLN A 293 -5.35 14.38 12.54
N LYS A 294 -5.26 13.33 13.36
CA LYS A 294 -4.47 13.29 14.59
C LYS A 294 -3.96 11.88 14.87
N ASP A 295 -2.95 11.79 15.73
CA ASP A 295 -2.61 10.51 16.38
C ASP A 295 -3.77 10.16 17.35
N ALA A 296 -4.34 8.97 17.21
CA ALA A 296 -5.41 8.48 18.07
C ALA A 296 -4.94 8.13 19.49
N ASP A 297 -3.63 7.89 19.69
CA ASP A 297 -3.03 7.56 20.98
C ASP A 297 -1.71 8.33 21.22
N PRO A 298 -1.76 9.67 21.33
CA PRO A 298 -0.55 10.50 21.41
C PRO A 298 0.29 10.28 22.69
N SER A 299 -0.26 9.57 23.68
CA SER A 299 0.39 9.30 24.96
C SER A 299 1.40 8.14 24.92
N HIS A 300 1.34 7.26 23.92
CA HIS A 300 2.18 6.06 23.84
C HIS A 300 2.99 6.00 22.55
N GLY A 301 4.09 5.23 22.57
CA GLY A 301 5.03 5.14 21.46
C GLY A 301 5.85 6.41 21.28
N THR A 302 6.60 6.46 20.18
CA THR A 302 7.44 7.60 19.82
C THR A 302 7.47 7.80 18.31
N ALA A 303 7.55 9.07 17.90
CA ALA A 303 7.82 9.48 16.52
C ALA A 303 9.33 9.68 16.26
N ASP A 304 10.16 9.64 17.30
CA ASP A 304 11.61 9.81 17.21
C ASP A 304 12.30 8.48 16.88
N TYR A 305 13.11 8.49 15.82
CA TYR A 305 13.79 7.28 15.37
C TYR A 305 14.81 6.75 16.38
N ALA A 306 15.60 7.62 17.01
CA ALA A 306 16.63 7.19 17.96
C ALA A 306 16.00 6.59 19.23
N GLU A 307 14.92 7.18 19.73
CA GLU A 307 14.17 6.61 20.85
C GLU A 307 13.47 5.31 20.44
N SER A 308 12.92 5.20 19.24
CA SER A 308 12.34 3.95 18.72
C SER A 308 13.37 2.81 18.73
N VAL A 309 14.58 3.05 18.21
CA VAL A 309 15.69 2.09 18.26
C VAL A 309 16.08 1.72 19.69
N LYS A 310 16.14 2.70 20.59
CA LYS A 310 16.46 2.47 22.01
C LYS A 310 15.39 1.65 22.73
N LEU A 311 14.11 1.80 22.37
CA LEU A 311 13.03 1.00 22.92
C LEU A 311 13.11 -0.45 22.46
N MET A 312 13.34 -0.69 21.16
CA MET A 312 13.54 -2.04 20.60
C MET A 312 14.71 -2.80 21.23
N GLY A 313 15.80 -2.09 21.54
CA GLY A 313 16.99 -2.69 22.16
C GLY A 313 16.79 -3.23 23.58
N LYS A 314 15.64 -2.98 24.23
CA LYS A 314 15.42 -3.34 25.64
C LYS A 314 14.91 -4.77 25.85
N ARG A 315 14.37 -5.49 24.85
CA ARG A 315 13.88 -6.89 25.00
C ARG A 315 13.87 -7.68 23.67
N SER A 316 14.45 -8.89 23.65
CA SER A 316 14.29 -9.85 22.56
C SER A 316 13.07 -10.76 22.82
N VAL A 317 12.02 -10.65 22.00
CA VAL A 317 10.91 -11.62 21.99
C VAL A 317 10.50 -11.86 20.53
N GLU A 318 10.13 -13.08 20.18
CA GLU A 318 9.74 -13.47 18.81
C GLU A 318 8.51 -12.68 18.32
N ALA A 319 8.51 -12.31 17.03
CA ALA A 319 7.38 -11.71 16.35
C ALA A 319 6.18 -12.67 16.31
N ALA A 320 4.96 -12.14 16.43
CA ALA A 320 3.76 -12.95 16.25
C ALA A 320 3.66 -13.30 14.75
N GLY A 321 4.04 -14.54 14.41
CA GLY A 321 4.19 -14.98 13.03
C GLY A 321 2.91 -14.81 12.20
N TRP A 322 2.94 -13.88 11.25
CA TRP A 322 2.05 -13.89 10.09
C TRP A 322 2.90 -14.12 8.84
N THR A 323 2.92 -15.37 8.37
CA THR A 323 3.56 -15.74 7.10
C THR A 323 2.48 -16.02 6.07
N SER A 324 2.50 -15.32 4.93
CA SER A 324 1.78 -15.79 3.75
C SER A 324 2.26 -17.19 3.40
N ARG A 325 1.33 -18.13 3.23
CA ARG A 325 1.67 -19.55 3.00
C ARG A 325 2.11 -19.76 1.53
N ASN A 326 3.29 -19.28 1.15
CA ASN A 326 3.91 -19.60 -0.14
C ASN A 326 4.75 -20.91 -0.10
N ARG A 327 4.57 -21.78 0.91
CA ARG A 327 5.40 -22.99 1.10
C ARG A 327 4.64 -24.30 1.34
N PHE A 328 3.53 -24.52 0.65
CA PHE A 328 3.02 -25.88 0.47
C PHE A 328 2.95 -26.17 -1.02
N LEU A 329 4.01 -26.79 -1.55
CA LEU A 329 4.04 -27.82 -2.60
C LEU A 329 5.51 -28.12 -2.98
N LYS A 330 6.18 -28.86 -2.09
CA LYS A 330 7.29 -29.75 -2.44
C LYS A 330 7.23 -30.98 -1.53
N ILE A 331 6.30 -31.88 -1.84
CA ILE A 331 6.51 -33.34 -1.86
C ILE A 331 5.76 -33.84 -3.09
#